data_AF-A0A1W1CYA1-F1
#
_entry.id   AF-A0A1W1CYA1-F1
#
_cell.length_a   1.000
_cell.length_b   1.000
_cell.length_c   1.000
_cell.angle_alpha   90.00
_cell.angle_beta   90.00
_cell.angle_gamma   90.00
#
_symmetry.space_group_name_H-M   'P 1'
#
loop_
_entity.id
_entity.type
_entity.pdbx_description
1 polymer ?
#
loop_
_entity_poly.entity_id
_entity_poly.type
_entity_poly.pdbx_seq_one_letter_code
_entity_poly.pdbx_strand_id
1 'polypeptide(L)'
;MDFSKTNKLLLENSSDTLRIHTLLQEALGAKNVDILYYDKEKKMYFDKINDIRIEEKYINSSSLLGTAILAQKSCFYNDFTENNTQYNIAIDNPFKVPLSNQIIIPILKDNKPQGILRFSQLPTSFTRHDCQSLYILLPAFRKIFSDEQYVNNEKKGDLSSMRLINESLINLENAFMTLSRHTSNPEIQKLIAMGHKNVESLEDYFHIHHSNKLKIEEKLKILKRKSQKLKVRKKLYANVLIADDVRINVKILNAMLRDSAIIDQIKYAYDGIETMDIIDKCREANESIHILFLDHHMPGKTGLEIAESLKEVADDATIIIVSITNDPDVIASKDYLYDYHIPKPFNKESIQRVMEKIRVEHLN
;
A
#
# COMPACT_ATOMS: atom_id res chain seq x y z
N MET A 1 5.97 23.30 13.85
CA MET A 1 4.60 22.91 14.23
C MET A 1 4.20 23.74 15.45
N ASP A 2 3.02 24.37 15.46
CA ASP A 2 2.55 25.13 16.63
C ASP A 2 1.71 24.23 17.53
N PHE A 3 2.39 23.49 18.41
CA PHE A 3 1.74 22.58 19.34
C PHE A 3 0.97 23.29 20.44
N SER A 4 1.28 24.54 20.76
CA SER A 4 0.54 25.34 21.73
C SER A 4 -0.85 25.69 21.21
N LYS A 5 -0.94 26.15 19.96
CA LYS A 5 -2.23 26.38 19.29
C LYS A 5 -3.02 25.09 19.12
N THR A 6 -2.34 24.01 18.74
CA THR A 6 -2.96 22.68 18.58
C THR A 6 -3.54 22.18 19.90
N ASN A 7 -2.81 22.29 21.01
CA ASN A 7 -3.27 21.89 22.34
C ASN A 7 -4.58 22.59 22.72
N LYS A 8 -4.67 23.91 22.47
CA LYS A 8 -5.88 24.69 22.72
C LYS A 8 -7.07 24.17 21.90
N LEU A 9 -6.87 23.98 20.60
CA LEU A 9 -7.93 23.48 19.69
C LEU A 9 -8.40 22.07 20.09
N LEU A 10 -7.50 21.18 20.47
CA LEU A 10 -7.86 19.84 20.94
C LEU A 10 -8.65 19.88 22.26
N LEU A 11 -8.28 20.76 23.18
CA LEU A 11 -9.02 20.95 24.43
C LEU A 11 -10.44 21.47 24.20
N GLU A 12 -10.63 22.35 23.21
CA GLU A 12 -11.94 22.90 22.82
C GLU A 12 -12.84 21.87 22.11
N ASN A 13 -12.25 20.86 21.45
CA ASN A 13 -12.97 19.88 20.63
C ASN A 13 -12.87 18.45 21.20
N SER A 14 -12.65 18.29 22.51
CA SER A 14 -12.29 17.00 23.14
C SER A 14 -13.35 15.90 23.03
N SER A 15 -14.59 16.24 22.68
CA SER A 15 -15.71 15.29 22.50
C SER A 15 -15.97 14.89 21.04
N ASP A 16 -15.39 15.59 20.05
CA ASP A 16 -15.57 15.30 18.63
C ASP A 16 -14.37 14.51 18.09
N THR A 17 -14.50 13.18 18.06
CA THR A 17 -13.43 12.27 17.64
C THR A 17 -12.95 12.54 16.21
N LEU A 18 -13.85 12.92 15.28
CA LEU A 18 -13.46 13.18 13.90
C LEU A 18 -12.64 14.48 13.82
N ARG A 19 -13.08 15.52 14.53
CA ARG A 19 -12.35 16.78 14.60
C ARG A 19 -10.99 16.63 15.26
N ILE A 20 -10.90 15.85 16.34
CA ILE A 20 -9.64 15.51 17.01
C ILE A 20 -8.68 14.83 16.03
N HIS A 21 -9.16 13.82 15.30
CA HIS A 21 -8.34 13.10 14.32
C HIS A 21 -7.76 14.06 13.28
N THR A 22 -8.58 14.94 12.67
CA THR A 22 -8.11 15.94 11.70
C THR A 22 -7.07 16.88 12.30
N LEU A 23 -7.32 17.42 13.50
CA LEU A 23 -6.38 18.34 14.16
C LEU A 23 -5.03 17.68 14.45
N LEU A 24 -5.02 16.43 14.90
CA LEU A 24 -3.80 15.68 15.15
C LEU A 24 -3.04 15.39 13.86
N GLN A 25 -3.77 15.02 12.80
CA GLN A 25 -3.19 14.74 11.48
C GLN A 25 -2.49 15.98 10.92
N GLU A 26 -3.16 17.14 10.96
CA GLU A 26 -2.61 18.43 10.51
C GLU A 26 -1.41 18.87 11.35
N ALA A 27 -1.51 18.77 12.68
CA ALA A 27 -0.46 19.26 13.57
C ALA A 27 0.85 18.49 13.47
N LEU A 28 0.77 17.17 13.24
CA LEU A 28 1.92 16.26 13.17
C LEU A 28 2.39 15.99 11.75
N GLY A 29 1.55 16.29 10.74
CA GLY A 29 1.77 15.86 9.35
C GLY A 29 1.77 14.34 9.17
N ALA A 30 1.27 13.58 10.16
CA ALA A 30 1.16 12.13 10.08
C ALA A 30 0.12 11.75 9.02
N LYS A 31 0.37 10.73 8.21
CA LYS A 31 -0.65 10.26 7.26
C LYS A 31 -1.73 9.42 7.95
N ASN A 32 -1.38 8.70 9.02
CA ASN A 32 -2.31 7.88 9.78
C ASN A 32 -2.27 8.23 11.27
N VAL A 33 -3.45 8.34 11.88
CA VAL A 33 -3.67 8.61 13.30
C VAL A 33 -4.66 7.59 13.84
N ASP A 34 -4.24 6.78 14.81
CA ASP A 34 -5.15 5.89 15.54
C ASP A 34 -5.37 6.44 16.96
N ILE A 35 -6.65 6.54 17.35
CA ILE A 35 -7.08 6.97 18.68
C ILE A 35 -7.75 5.76 19.34
N LEU A 36 -6.96 4.97 20.07
CA LEU A 36 -7.39 3.70 20.64
C LEU A 36 -7.85 3.90 22.10
N TYR A 37 -9.15 3.86 22.35
CA TYR A 37 -9.73 3.92 23.68
C TYR A 37 -9.63 2.55 24.37
N TYR A 38 -9.37 2.53 25.67
CA TYR A 38 -9.36 1.28 26.44
C TYR A 38 -10.72 1.03 27.12
N ASP A 39 -11.38 -0.05 26.74
CA ASP A 39 -12.57 -0.57 27.42
C ASP A 39 -12.14 -1.55 28.50
N LYS A 40 -12.30 -1.13 29.76
CA LYS A 40 -11.90 -1.92 30.93
C LYS A 40 -12.82 -3.13 31.17
N GLU A 41 -14.10 -3.04 30.83
CA GLU A 41 -15.04 -4.14 31.02
C GLU A 41 -14.79 -5.24 30.01
N LYS A 42 -14.58 -4.86 28.75
CA LYS A 42 -14.28 -5.78 27.65
C LYS A 42 -12.81 -6.17 27.54
N LYS A 43 -11.93 -5.52 28.29
CA LYS A 43 -10.46 -5.70 28.25
C LYS A 43 -9.92 -5.60 26.82
N MET A 44 -10.19 -4.49 26.15
CA MET A 44 -9.78 -4.27 24.76
C MET A 44 -9.51 -2.80 24.47
N TYR A 45 -8.59 -2.56 23.55
CA TYR A 45 -8.37 -1.26 22.92
C TYR A 45 -9.20 -1.16 21.64
N PHE A 46 -9.78 0.00 21.34
CA PHE A 46 -10.53 0.16 20.10
C PHE A 46 -10.51 1.58 19.55
N ASP A 47 -10.58 1.69 18.23
CA ASP A 47 -10.74 2.97 17.52
C ASP A 47 -12.21 3.20 17.15
N LYS A 48 -12.70 4.42 17.34
CA LYS A 48 -14.05 4.85 16.95
C LYS A 48 -14.15 5.16 15.44
N ILE A 49 -13.03 5.47 14.76
CA ILE A 49 -13.02 5.85 13.34
C ILE A 49 -12.76 4.63 12.45
N ASN A 50 -11.63 3.96 12.67
CA ASN A 50 -11.18 2.85 11.84
C ASN A 50 -11.59 1.48 12.40
N ASP A 51 -12.41 1.41 13.46
CA ASP A 51 -12.99 0.18 14.06
C ASP A 51 -11.98 -0.95 14.29
N ILE A 52 -10.72 -0.55 14.54
CA ILE A 52 -9.65 -1.41 15.05
C ILE A 52 -10.06 -1.85 16.44
N ARG A 53 -9.90 -3.14 16.76
CA ARG A 53 -10.18 -3.69 18.09
C ARG A 53 -9.08 -4.64 18.48
N ILE A 54 -8.33 -4.35 19.55
CA ILE A 54 -7.22 -5.17 20.02
C ILE A 54 -7.56 -5.65 21.42
N GLU A 55 -7.85 -6.94 21.59
CA GLU A 55 -8.03 -7.50 22.94
C GLU A 55 -6.73 -7.42 23.73
N GLU A 56 -6.85 -7.15 25.04
CA GLU A 56 -5.70 -6.98 25.94
C GLU A 56 -4.81 -8.22 25.99
N LYS A 57 -5.35 -9.42 25.77
CA LYS A 57 -4.58 -10.67 25.74
C LYS A 57 -3.51 -10.71 24.64
N TYR A 58 -3.69 -9.94 23.57
CA TYR A 58 -2.74 -9.81 22.46
C TYR A 58 -1.68 -8.74 22.71
N ILE A 59 -1.80 -7.97 23.80
CA ILE A 59 -0.86 -6.92 24.16
C ILE A 59 0.34 -7.54 24.90
N ASN A 60 1.41 -7.79 24.16
CA ASN A 60 2.65 -8.34 24.70
C ASN A 60 3.89 -7.73 24.04
N SER A 61 5.08 -8.12 24.51
CA SER A 61 6.37 -7.58 24.06
C SER A 61 6.78 -7.99 22.63
N SER A 62 5.97 -8.79 21.92
CA SER A 62 6.19 -9.12 20.50
C SER A 62 5.70 -8.04 19.53
N SER A 63 5.04 -6.99 20.03
CA SER A 63 4.59 -5.83 19.24
C SER A 63 5.17 -4.52 19.75
N LEU A 64 5.30 -3.52 18.88
CA LEU A 64 5.78 -2.18 19.22
C LEU A 64 4.77 -1.50 20.14
N LEU A 65 3.48 -1.65 19.83
CA LEU A 65 2.38 -1.17 20.64
C LEU A 65 2.38 -1.81 22.03
N GLY A 66 2.51 -3.13 22.11
CA GLY A 66 2.57 -3.84 23.39
C GLY A 66 3.82 -3.50 24.20
N THR A 67 4.97 -3.35 23.56
CA THR A 67 6.20 -2.87 24.20
C THR A 67 6.01 -1.49 24.83
N ALA A 68 5.40 -0.54 24.10
CA ALA A 68 5.13 0.80 24.61
C ALA A 68 4.16 0.79 25.80
N ILE A 69 3.09 -0.02 25.74
CA ILE A 69 2.09 -0.15 26.82
C ILE A 69 2.70 -0.76 28.08
N LEU A 70 3.41 -1.88 27.94
CA LEU A 70 4.05 -2.58 29.05
C LEU A 70 5.11 -1.70 29.72
N ALA A 71 5.87 -0.95 28.92
CA ALA A 71 6.85 0.00 29.43
C ALA A 71 6.21 1.29 29.98
N GLN A 72 4.92 1.52 29.74
CA GLN A 72 4.19 2.75 30.10
C GLN A 72 4.89 4.03 29.59
N LYS A 73 5.48 3.95 28.40
CA LYS A 73 6.33 5.02 27.85
C LYS A 73 5.97 5.32 26.40
N SER A 74 6.05 6.59 26.04
CA SER A 74 5.97 7.02 24.65
C SER A 74 7.22 6.55 23.90
N CYS A 75 7.01 5.93 22.75
CA CYS A 75 8.08 5.36 21.95
C CYS A 75 8.03 5.90 20.52
N PHE A 76 9.22 6.09 19.92
CA PHE A 76 9.40 6.45 18.52
C PHE A 76 10.16 5.31 17.84
N TYR A 77 9.59 4.76 16.78
CA TYR A 77 10.11 3.62 16.03
C TYR A 77 10.36 3.99 14.58
N ASN A 78 11.43 3.45 14.01
CA ASN A 78 11.84 3.63 12.61
C ASN A 78 12.34 2.33 11.95
N ASP A 79 12.37 1.22 12.70
CA ASP A 79 12.75 -0.11 12.20
C ASP A 79 11.52 -1.03 12.21
N PHE A 80 11.03 -1.34 11.02
CA PHE A 80 9.87 -2.22 10.77
C PHE A 80 10.27 -3.46 9.96
N THR A 81 11.55 -3.84 10.02
CA THR A 81 12.05 -5.02 9.29
C THR A 81 11.48 -6.32 9.87
N GLU A 82 11.38 -7.35 9.03
CA GLU A 82 10.92 -8.69 9.46
C GLU A 82 11.83 -9.33 10.53
N ASN A 83 13.06 -8.82 10.67
CA ASN A 83 14.02 -9.25 11.69
C ASN A 83 13.80 -8.56 13.05
N ASN A 84 12.97 -7.50 13.11
CA ASN A 84 12.61 -6.88 14.37
C ASN A 84 11.62 -7.80 15.12
N THR A 85 12.13 -8.49 16.14
CA THR A 85 11.35 -9.44 16.95
C THR A 85 10.22 -8.79 17.75
N GLN A 86 10.22 -7.46 17.84
CA GLN A 86 9.20 -6.63 18.51
C GLN A 86 8.20 -6.03 17.53
N TYR A 87 8.30 -6.29 16.22
CA TYR A 87 7.34 -5.79 15.23
C TYR A 87 6.33 -6.88 14.86
N ASN A 88 5.08 -6.70 15.27
CA ASN A 88 3.99 -7.61 14.93
C ASN A 88 3.06 -6.90 13.92
N ILE A 89 3.02 -7.40 12.68
CA ILE A 89 2.24 -6.78 11.60
C ILE A 89 0.74 -6.70 11.91
N ALA A 90 0.17 -7.65 12.66
CA ALA A 90 -1.24 -7.66 13.00
C ALA A 90 -1.64 -6.55 13.97
N ILE A 91 -0.72 -6.20 14.88
CA ILE A 91 -0.93 -5.18 15.89
C ILE A 91 -0.45 -3.83 15.38
N ASP A 92 0.78 -3.75 14.86
CA ASP A 92 1.51 -2.51 14.60
C ASP A 92 1.27 -1.94 13.19
N ASN A 93 0.93 -2.77 12.21
CA ASN A 93 0.67 -2.36 10.84
C ASN A 93 -0.45 -3.18 10.15
N PRO A 94 -1.66 -3.17 10.72
CA PRO A 94 -2.72 -4.07 10.29
C PRO A 94 -3.20 -3.87 8.85
N PHE A 95 -3.06 -2.66 8.34
CA PHE A 95 -3.42 -2.29 6.97
C PHE A 95 -2.26 -2.46 5.98
N LYS A 96 -1.11 -2.98 6.43
CA LYS A 96 0.12 -3.17 5.64
C LYS A 96 0.52 -1.91 4.85
N VAL A 97 0.39 -0.74 5.48
CA VAL A 97 0.81 0.51 4.86
C VAL A 97 2.33 0.63 4.89
N PRO A 98 2.97 1.30 3.92
CA PRO A 98 4.42 1.52 3.96
C PRO A 98 4.81 2.33 5.20
N LEU A 99 5.39 1.70 6.23
CA LEU A 99 5.79 2.40 7.46
C LEU A 99 7.23 2.90 7.34
N SER A 100 7.42 4.21 7.49
CA SER A 100 8.74 4.84 7.58
C SER A 100 9.13 5.18 9.02
N ASN A 101 8.13 5.52 9.84
CA ASN A 101 8.27 5.87 11.25
C ASN A 101 6.90 5.76 11.94
N GLN A 102 6.92 5.58 13.26
CA GLN A 102 5.74 5.47 14.09
C GLN A 102 5.99 6.01 15.50
N ILE A 103 5.04 6.76 16.04
CA ILE A 103 5.01 7.19 17.44
C ILE A 103 3.85 6.50 18.13
N ILE A 104 4.10 5.89 19.29
CA ILE A 104 3.08 5.29 20.15
C ILE A 104 3.12 6.00 21.49
N ILE A 105 1.98 6.54 21.94
CA ILE A 105 1.84 7.29 23.18
C ILE A 105 0.74 6.65 24.03
N PRO A 106 1.11 5.83 25.04
CA PRO A 106 0.17 5.35 26.04
C PRO A 106 -0.35 6.53 26.88
N ILE A 107 -1.67 6.62 27.04
CA ILE A 107 -2.31 7.60 27.91
C ILE A 107 -2.78 6.90 29.18
N LEU A 108 -2.28 7.38 30.32
CA LEU A 108 -2.49 6.78 31.63
C LEU A 108 -3.18 7.75 32.58
N LYS A 109 -4.03 7.22 33.46
CA LYS A 109 -4.62 7.90 34.62
C LYS A 109 -4.42 7.01 35.83
N ASP A 110 -3.75 7.53 36.88
CA ASP A 110 -3.41 6.78 38.09
C ASP A 110 -2.71 5.43 37.81
N ASN A 111 -1.71 5.45 36.91
CA ASN A 111 -0.98 4.27 36.38
C ASN A 111 -1.84 3.21 35.67
N LYS A 112 -3.09 3.53 35.35
CA LYS A 112 -3.98 2.66 34.57
C LYS A 112 -4.11 3.17 33.13
N PRO A 113 -4.10 2.28 32.12
CA PRO A 113 -4.31 2.67 30.74
C PRO A 113 -5.71 3.27 30.56
N GLN A 114 -5.77 4.37 29.82
CA GLN A 114 -7.02 5.00 29.37
C GLN A 114 -7.17 4.87 27.85
N GLY A 115 -6.04 4.84 27.14
CA GLY A 115 -6.00 4.65 25.71
C GLY A 115 -4.60 4.84 25.16
N ILE A 116 -4.50 4.87 23.84
CA ILE A 116 -3.25 4.99 23.10
C ILE A 116 -3.49 5.93 21.93
N LEU A 117 -2.52 6.81 21.69
CA LEU A 117 -2.40 7.53 20.44
C LEU A 117 -1.27 6.91 19.62
N ARG A 118 -1.54 6.57 18.37
CA ARG A 118 -0.54 6.07 17.43
C ARG A 118 -0.51 6.93 16.18
N PHE A 119 0.68 7.39 15.82
CA PHE A 119 0.91 8.20 14.63
C PHE A 119 1.87 7.46 13.72
N SER A 120 1.51 7.28 12.45
CA SER A 120 2.33 6.55 11.49
C SER A 120 2.55 7.37 10.23
N GLN A 121 3.69 7.13 9.55
CA GLN A 121 4.08 7.85 8.33
C GLN A 121 4.15 9.38 8.59
N LEU A 122 4.87 9.76 9.64
CA LEU A 122 5.25 11.14 9.93
C LEU A 122 6.17 11.68 8.83
N PRO A 123 6.21 13.01 8.63
CA PRO A 123 7.10 13.64 7.68
C PRO A 123 8.55 13.22 7.90
N THR A 124 9.34 13.14 6.83
CA THR A 124 10.78 12.79 6.91
C THR A 124 11.58 13.79 7.73
N SER A 125 11.09 15.02 7.87
CA SER A 125 11.65 16.06 8.73
C SER A 125 11.26 15.93 10.21
N PHE A 126 10.39 14.99 10.58
CA PHE A 126 9.96 14.81 11.97
C PHE A 126 11.05 14.11 12.78
N THR A 127 11.57 14.80 13.78
CA THR A 127 12.74 14.38 14.56
C THR A 127 12.37 13.85 15.94
N ARG A 128 13.35 13.23 16.61
CA ARG A 128 13.25 12.89 18.04
C ARG A 128 13.12 14.12 18.93
N HIS A 129 13.62 15.28 18.50
CA HIS A 129 13.44 16.53 19.22
C HIS A 129 11.98 17.03 19.13
N ASP A 130 11.34 16.88 17.97
CA ASP A 130 9.90 17.20 17.81
C ASP A 130 9.03 16.34 18.73
N CYS A 131 9.44 15.10 19.03
CA CYS A 131 8.77 14.25 20.02
C CYS A 131 8.73 14.90 21.42
N GLN A 132 9.75 15.68 21.79
CA GLN A 132 9.77 16.38 23.09
C GLN A 132 8.73 17.51 23.11
N SER A 133 8.46 18.14 21.97
CA SER A 133 7.42 19.17 21.88
C SER A 133 5.99 18.59 21.95
N LEU A 134 5.81 17.27 21.73
CA LEU A 134 4.52 16.59 21.94
C LEU A 134 4.07 16.58 23.39
N TYR A 135 4.99 16.78 24.35
CA TYR A 135 4.62 16.90 25.76
C TYR A 135 3.65 18.08 26.00
N ILE A 136 3.69 19.11 25.15
CA ILE A 136 2.75 20.24 25.17
C ILE A 136 1.30 19.78 24.94
N LEU A 137 1.10 18.70 24.18
CA LEU A 137 -0.21 18.15 23.85
C LEU A 137 -0.74 17.16 24.91
N LEU A 138 0.08 16.74 25.89
CA LEU A 138 -0.35 15.76 26.90
C LEU A 138 -1.63 16.14 27.65
N PRO A 139 -1.87 17.41 28.04
CA PRO A 139 -3.14 17.79 28.67
C PRO A 139 -4.34 17.53 27.77
N ALA A 140 -4.25 17.92 26.49
CA ALA A 140 -5.29 17.62 25.51
C ALA A 140 -5.46 16.11 25.32
N PHE A 141 -4.36 15.36 25.20
CA PHE A 141 -4.41 13.91 25.06
C PHE A 141 -5.14 13.26 26.22
N ARG A 142 -4.82 13.61 27.47
CA ARG A 142 -5.53 13.10 28.65
C ARG A 142 -7.02 13.43 28.62
N LYS A 143 -7.40 14.62 28.14
CA LYS A 143 -8.80 15.03 28.02
C LYS A 143 -9.55 14.24 26.94
N ILE A 144 -8.91 13.86 25.83
CA ILE A 144 -9.53 13.02 24.79
C ILE A 144 -10.02 11.68 25.36
N PHE A 145 -9.29 11.12 26.34
CA PHE A 145 -9.61 9.83 26.95
C PHE A 145 -10.35 9.94 28.29
N SER A 146 -10.80 11.13 28.71
CA SER A 146 -11.50 11.30 29.99
C SER A 146 -13.02 11.12 29.92
N ASP A 147 -13.63 11.19 28.73
CA ASP A 147 -15.08 11.03 28.56
C ASP A 147 -15.47 9.55 28.41
N GLU A 148 -16.15 9.00 29.41
CA GLU A 148 -16.56 7.59 29.55
C GLU A 148 -17.76 7.19 28.65
N GLN A 149 -18.13 7.98 27.64
CA GLN A 149 -19.29 7.65 26.80
C GLN A 149 -18.92 6.66 25.69
N TYR A 150 -19.25 5.40 25.92
CA TYR A 150 -19.09 4.30 24.98
C TYR A 150 -20.46 3.82 24.48
N VAL A 151 -20.84 4.24 23.28
CA VAL A 151 -22.03 3.70 22.60
C VAL A 151 -21.58 2.58 21.65
N ASN A 152 -21.95 1.34 22.00
CA ASN A 152 -21.88 0.18 21.11
C ASN A 152 -22.81 0.39 19.92
N ASN A 153 -22.27 0.24 18.71
CA ASN A 153 -23.04 -0.31 17.59
C ASN A 153 -22.34 -1.58 17.15
N GLU A 154 -22.75 -2.70 17.73
CA GLU A 154 -22.38 -4.03 17.21
C GLU A 154 -23.08 -4.23 15.87
N LYS A 155 -22.33 -4.20 14.78
CA LYS A 155 -22.73 -4.94 13.57
C LYS A 155 -22.15 -6.33 13.67
N LYS A 156 -23.00 -7.32 13.95
CA LYS A 156 -22.66 -8.75 13.80
C LYS A 156 -22.29 -8.99 12.33
N GLY A 157 -20.99 -9.21 12.11
CA GLY A 157 -20.44 -9.61 10.83
C GLY A 157 -20.66 -11.10 10.54
N ASP A 158 -20.73 -11.45 9.27
CA ASP A 158 -20.99 -12.80 8.74
C ASP A 158 -20.08 -13.89 9.34
N LEU A 159 -20.65 -14.72 10.22
CA LEU A 159 -19.95 -15.80 10.95
C LEU A 159 -19.46 -16.95 10.05
N SER A 160 -19.91 -17.04 8.79
CA SER A 160 -19.67 -18.21 7.94
C SER A 160 -18.23 -18.32 7.42
N SER A 161 -17.62 -17.20 7.01
CA SER A 161 -16.25 -17.15 6.47
C SER A 161 -15.18 -17.26 7.55
N MET A 162 -15.48 -16.81 8.77
CA MET A 162 -14.63 -16.92 9.95
C MET A 162 -14.52 -18.36 10.45
N ARG A 163 -15.61 -19.12 10.33
CA ARG A 163 -15.65 -20.53 10.75
C ARG A 163 -14.64 -21.37 9.96
N LEU A 164 -14.59 -21.23 8.64
CA LEU A 164 -13.66 -22.00 7.78
C LEU A 164 -12.19 -21.64 8.05
N ILE A 165 -11.89 -20.36 8.31
CA ILE A 165 -10.54 -19.90 8.65
C ILE A 165 -10.13 -20.45 10.01
N ASN A 166 -10.99 -20.34 11.03
CA ASN A 166 -10.73 -20.92 12.35
C ASN A 166 -10.56 -22.45 12.27
N GLU A 167 -11.42 -23.15 11.53
CA GLU A 167 -11.29 -24.60 11.32
C GLU A 167 -9.93 -24.94 10.66
N SER A 168 -9.47 -24.12 9.72
CA SER A 168 -8.16 -24.30 9.07
C SER A 168 -6.98 -24.05 10.01
N LEU A 169 -7.05 -23.00 10.85
CA LEU A 169 -6.01 -22.67 11.84
C LEU A 169 -5.91 -23.76 12.92
N ILE A 170 -7.06 -24.23 13.43
CA ILE A 170 -7.13 -25.36 14.38
C ILE A 170 -6.52 -26.62 13.77
N ASN A 171 -6.78 -26.92 12.49
CA ASN A 171 -6.20 -28.08 11.82
C ASN A 171 -4.67 -27.97 11.68
N LEU A 172 -4.16 -26.77 11.38
CA LEU A 172 -2.71 -26.50 11.33
C LEU A 172 -2.05 -26.68 12.71
N GLU A 173 -2.68 -26.16 13.77
CA GLU A 173 -2.19 -26.33 15.14
C GLU A 173 -2.12 -27.80 15.55
N ASN A 174 -3.16 -28.57 15.23
CA ASN A 174 -3.20 -30.00 15.49
C ASN A 174 -2.09 -30.75 14.73
N ALA A 175 -1.80 -30.35 13.49
CA ALA A 175 -0.68 -30.91 12.72
C ALA A 175 0.67 -30.60 13.38
N PHE A 176 0.90 -29.36 13.81
CA PHE A 176 2.14 -28.99 14.51
C PHE A 176 2.32 -29.73 15.83
N MET A 177 1.25 -29.85 16.63
CA MET A 177 1.27 -30.63 17.88
C MET A 177 1.60 -32.11 17.64
N THR A 178 1.07 -32.69 16.56
CA THR A 178 1.33 -34.07 16.18
C THR A 178 2.80 -34.25 15.78
N LEU A 179 3.32 -33.36 14.94
CA LEU A 179 4.73 -33.38 14.53
C LEU A 179 5.67 -33.20 15.73
N SER A 180 5.35 -32.28 16.64
CA SER A 180 6.18 -32.00 17.83
C SER A 180 6.28 -33.21 18.76
N ARG A 181 5.22 -34.03 18.86
CA ARG A 181 5.23 -35.26 19.68
C ARG A 181 6.06 -36.39 19.09
N HIS A 182 6.30 -36.38 17.78
CA HIS A 182 6.94 -37.50 17.07
C HIS A 182 8.31 -37.14 16.49
N THR A 183 8.86 -35.97 16.83
CA THR A 183 10.18 -35.52 16.37
C THR A 183 11.12 -35.21 17.54
N SER A 184 12.32 -35.77 17.47
CA SER A 184 13.45 -35.42 18.35
C SER A 184 14.52 -34.61 17.61
N ASN A 185 14.29 -34.27 16.33
CA ASN A 185 15.24 -33.54 15.50
C ASN A 185 15.17 -32.03 15.83
N PRO A 186 16.27 -31.40 16.29
CA PRO A 186 16.28 -29.99 16.68
C PRO A 186 15.89 -29.01 15.56
N GLU A 187 16.23 -29.29 14.30
CA GLU A 187 15.88 -28.42 13.17
C GLU A 187 14.39 -28.51 12.84
N ILE A 188 13.80 -29.70 12.95
CA ILE A 188 12.35 -29.88 12.79
C ILE A 188 11.61 -29.16 13.93
N GLN A 189 12.11 -29.22 15.16
CA GLN A 189 11.51 -28.50 16.30
C GLN A 189 11.55 -26.97 16.11
N LYS A 190 12.63 -26.41 15.56
CA LYS A 190 12.69 -24.98 15.20
C LYS A 190 11.64 -24.59 14.17
N LEU A 191 11.49 -25.39 13.10
CA LEU A 191 10.49 -25.13 12.05
C LEU A 191 9.07 -25.19 12.60
N ILE A 192 8.79 -26.12 13.50
CA ILE A 192 7.49 -26.22 14.20
C ILE A 192 7.23 -24.98 15.06
N ALA A 193 8.22 -24.52 15.83
CA ALA A 193 8.11 -23.31 16.64
C ALA A 193 7.85 -22.06 15.79
N MET A 194 8.51 -21.94 14.62
CA MET A 194 8.22 -20.88 13.64
C MET A 194 6.79 -20.98 13.09
N GLY A 195 6.33 -22.20 12.79
CA GLY A 195 4.95 -22.47 12.37
C GLY A 195 3.91 -22.02 13.39
N HIS A 196 4.11 -22.33 14.67
CA HIS A 196 3.24 -21.86 15.75
C HIS A 196 3.19 -20.34 15.83
N LYS A 197 4.34 -19.66 15.79
CA LYS A 197 4.40 -18.19 15.81
C LYS A 197 3.64 -17.55 14.63
N ASN A 198 3.69 -18.19 13.47
CA ASN A 198 2.94 -17.73 12.29
C ASN A 198 1.43 -17.94 12.44
N VAL A 199 0.98 -19.07 13.00
CA VAL A 199 -0.45 -19.32 13.28
C VAL A 199 -0.98 -18.34 14.31
N GLU A 200 -0.25 -18.11 15.41
CA GLU A 200 -0.58 -17.11 16.42
C GLU A 200 -0.70 -15.70 15.79
N SER A 201 0.25 -15.33 14.92
CA SER A 201 0.20 -14.05 14.20
C SER A 201 -1.02 -13.92 13.26
N LEU A 202 -1.47 -15.03 12.66
CA LEU A 202 -2.67 -15.07 11.82
C LEU A 202 -3.93 -14.97 12.67
N GLU A 203 -3.99 -15.69 13.78
CA GLU A 203 -5.09 -15.62 14.74
C GLU A 203 -5.24 -14.20 15.29
N ASP A 204 -4.13 -13.57 15.69
CA ASP A 204 -4.07 -12.17 16.10
C ASP A 204 -4.65 -11.27 15.00
N TYR A 205 -4.20 -11.43 13.75
CA TYR A 205 -4.68 -10.64 12.62
C TYR A 205 -6.19 -10.80 12.41
N PHE A 206 -6.71 -12.02 12.45
CA PHE A 206 -8.12 -12.29 12.23
C PHE A 206 -9.01 -11.81 13.37
N HIS A 207 -8.60 -12.01 14.61
CA HIS A 207 -9.35 -11.56 15.79
C HIS A 207 -9.37 -10.03 15.88
N ILE A 208 -8.23 -9.38 15.66
CA ILE A 208 -8.11 -7.91 15.79
C ILE A 208 -8.88 -7.17 14.68
N HIS A 209 -8.91 -7.74 13.47
CA HIS A 209 -9.49 -7.08 12.30
C HIS A 209 -10.82 -7.68 11.83
N HIS A 210 -11.54 -8.44 12.65
CA HIS A 210 -12.79 -9.07 12.25
C HIS A 210 -13.83 -8.06 11.70
N SER A 211 -14.05 -6.95 12.41
CA SER A 211 -14.96 -5.86 11.99
C SER A 211 -14.40 -5.09 10.79
N ASN A 212 -13.08 -4.95 10.76
CA ASN A 212 -12.34 -4.27 9.70
C ASN A 212 -12.25 -5.05 8.43
N LYS A 213 -12.23 -6.38 8.44
CA LYS A 213 -12.24 -7.20 7.23
C LYS A 213 -13.51 -6.92 6.45
N LEU A 214 -14.67 -6.81 7.10
CA LEU A 214 -15.92 -6.46 6.44
C LEU A 214 -15.94 -5.01 5.97
N LYS A 215 -15.46 -4.04 6.77
CA LYS A 215 -15.35 -2.64 6.31
C LYS A 215 -14.30 -2.44 5.24
N ILE A 216 -13.19 -3.15 5.27
CA ILE A 216 -12.14 -3.18 4.25
C ILE A 216 -12.68 -3.90 3.04
N GLU A 217 -13.39 -5.03 3.14
CA GLU A 217 -14.02 -5.72 2.02
C GLU A 217 -15.19 -4.93 1.44
N GLU A 218 -15.92 -4.16 2.24
CA GLU A 218 -17.04 -3.30 1.85
C GLU A 218 -16.51 -1.99 1.28
N LYS A 219 -15.45 -1.40 1.84
CA LYS A 219 -14.70 -0.26 1.28
C LYS A 219 -13.91 -0.68 0.06
N LEU A 220 -13.35 -1.89 0.00
CA LEU A 220 -12.75 -2.52 -1.18
C LEU A 220 -13.84 -2.92 -2.17
N LYS A 221 -15.04 -3.32 -1.77
CA LYS A 221 -16.19 -3.54 -2.67
C LYS A 221 -16.76 -2.21 -3.15
N ILE A 222 -16.75 -1.15 -2.36
CA ILE A 222 -17.14 0.21 -2.76
C ILE A 222 -16.05 0.83 -3.61
N LEU A 223 -14.77 0.55 -3.36
CA LEU A 223 -13.63 0.94 -4.20
C LEU A 223 -13.57 0.09 -5.47
N LYS A 224 -13.94 -1.20 -5.41
CA LYS A 224 -14.11 -2.10 -6.56
C LYS A 224 -15.39 -1.81 -7.34
N ARG A 225 -16.48 -1.37 -6.70
CA ARG A 225 -17.74 -0.93 -7.33
C ARG A 225 -17.64 0.51 -7.80
N LYS A 226 -16.87 1.38 -7.15
CA LYS A 226 -16.46 2.68 -7.68
C LYS A 226 -15.52 2.46 -8.85
N SER A 227 -14.54 1.56 -8.77
CA SER A 227 -13.65 1.24 -9.90
C SER A 227 -14.38 0.49 -11.04
N GLN A 228 -15.42 -0.29 -10.75
CA GLN A 228 -16.29 -0.93 -11.76
C GLN A 228 -17.35 0.04 -12.31
N LYS A 229 -17.92 0.98 -11.53
CA LYS A 229 -18.79 2.06 -12.04
C LYS A 229 -17.99 3.16 -12.75
N LEU A 230 -16.70 3.29 -12.46
CA LEU A 230 -15.74 4.12 -13.19
C LEU A 230 -15.23 3.44 -14.49
N LYS A 231 -15.77 2.28 -14.89
CA LYS A 231 -15.49 1.68 -16.21
C LYS A 231 -16.05 2.49 -17.39
N VAL A 232 -16.57 3.69 -17.17
CA VAL A 232 -16.73 4.71 -18.21
C VAL A 232 -16.15 6.05 -17.72
N ARG A 233 -14.83 6.10 -17.45
CA ARG A 233 -13.87 7.18 -17.83
C ARG A 233 -12.48 7.02 -17.13
N LYS A 234 -11.48 6.66 -17.98
CA LYS A 234 -9.99 6.74 -18.00
C LYS A 234 -9.07 6.44 -16.80
N LYS A 235 -7.92 5.83 -17.14
CA LYS A 235 -6.91 5.09 -16.35
C LYS A 235 -5.65 5.96 -16.19
N LEU A 236 -5.14 6.17 -14.97
CA LEU A 236 -4.06 7.17 -14.71
C LEU A 236 -2.61 6.63 -14.66
N TYR A 237 -2.39 5.33 -14.86
CA TYR A 237 -1.04 4.74 -14.91
C TYR A 237 -0.88 3.84 -16.14
N ALA A 238 0.27 3.95 -16.82
CA ALA A 238 0.60 3.29 -18.06
C ALA A 238 1.82 2.37 -17.91
N ASN A 239 1.72 1.19 -18.49
CA ASN A 239 2.81 0.23 -18.66
C ASN A 239 3.41 0.43 -20.04
N VAL A 240 4.72 0.62 -20.10
CA VAL A 240 5.44 0.98 -21.31
C VAL A 240 6.33 -0.18 -21.76
N LEU A 241 6.37 -0.45 -23.06
CA LEU A 241 7.37 -1.30 -23.70
C LEU A 241 8.23 -0.41 -24.61
N ILE A 242 9.55 -0.55 -24.51
CA ILE A 242 10.52 0.08 -25.41
C ILE A 242 11.15 -1.02 -26.27
N ALA A 243 11.03 -0.92 -27.59
CA ALA A 243 11.62 -1.84 -28.55
C ALA A 243 12.57 -1.09 -29.49
N ASP A 244 13.88 -1.32 -29.35
CA ASP A 244 14.94 -0.75 -30.20
C ASP A 244 16.18 -1.67 -30.12
N ASP A 245 16.74 -2.05 -31.27
CA ASP A 245 17.86 -3.01 -31.35
C ASP A 245 19.18 -2.41 -30.87
N VAL A 246 19.27 -1.07 -30.86
CA VAL A 246 20.39 -0.33 -30.33
C VAL A 246 20.19 -0.09 -28.82
N ARG A 247 20.81 -0.95 -28.01
CA ARG A 247 20.71 -0.93 -26.52
C ARG A 247 20.94 0.44 -25.86
N ILE A 248 21.76 1.30 -26.46
CA ILE A 248 22.00 2.65 -25.92
C ILE A 248 20.75 3.54 -26.07
N ASN A 249 19.98 3.41 -27.15
CA ASN A 249 18.72 4.13 -27.35
C ASN A 249 17.70 3.73 -26.28
N VAL A 250 17.59 2.42 -26.00
CA VAL A 250 16.73 1.89 -24.93
C VAL A 250 17.08 2.51 -23.58
N LYS A 251 18.37 2.57 -23.22
CA LYS A 251 18.83 3.18 -21.97
C LYS A 251 18.52 4.67 -21.89
N ILE A 252 18.75 5.41 -22.97
CA ILE A 252 18.48 6.85 -23.06
C ILE A 252 16.98 7.10 -22.90
N LEU A 253 16.13 6.37 -23.62
CA LEU A 253 14.69 6.54 -23.58
C LEU A 253 14.11 6.16 -22.21
N ASN A 254 14.57 5.06 -21.60
CA ASN A 254 14.24 4.71 -20.23
C ASN A 254 14.58 5.84 -19.23
N ALA A 255 15.79 6.42 -19.32
CA ALA A 255 16.19 7.52 -18.46
C ALA A 255 15.30 8.77 -18.66
N MET A 256 14.86 9.04 -19.88
CA MET A 256 13.93 10.15 -20.18
C MET A 256 12.51 9.90 -19.66
N LEU A 257 12.07 8.64 -19.60
CA LEU A 257 10.72 8.25 -19.19
C LEU A 257 10.57 8.04 -17.66
N ARG A 258 11.65 7.71 -16.94
CA ARG A 258 11.63 7.41 -15.49
C ARG A 258 11.07 8.53 -14.61
N ASP A 259 11.20 9.78 -15.03
CA ASP A 259 10.68 10.93 -14.28
C ASP A 259 9.15 11.12 -14.43
N SER A 260 8.49 10.27 -15.23
CA SER A 260 7.06 10.39 -15.53
C SER A 260 6.19 9.81 -14.43
N ALA A 261 5.38 10.66 -13.77
CA ALA A 261 4.47 10.27 -12.70
C ALA A 261 3.32 9.33 -13.14
N ILE A 262 3.16 9.10 -14.45
CA ILE A 262 2.10 8.28 -15.05
C ILE A 262 2.59 6.89 -15.49
N ILE A 263 3.88 6.59 -15.37
CA ILE A 263 4.44 5.29 -15.78
C ILE A 263 4.56 4.38 -14.54
N ASP A 264 3.97 3.19 -14.61
CA ASP A 264 4.05 2.19 -13.54
C ASP A 264 5.23 1.23 -13.75
N GLN A 265 5.35 0.69 -14.97
CA GLN A 265 6.45 -0.19 -15.34
C GLN A 265 6.96 0.07 -16.77
N ILE A 266 8.25 -0.20 -16.99
CA ILE A 266 8.90 -0.16 -18.30
C ILE A 266 9.55 -1.51 -18.58
N LYS A 267 9.12 -2.18 -19.65
CA LYS A 267 9.75 -3.39 -20.21
C LYS A 267 10.56 -3.01 -21.45
N TYR A 268 11.50 -3.87 -21.85
CA TYR A 268 12.42 -3.62 -22.96
C TYR A 268 12.48 -4.83 -23.89
N ALA A 269 12.61 -4.57 -25.19
CA ALA A 269 12.93 -5.55 -26.23
C ALA A 269 14.04 -5.00 -27.14
N TYR A 270 14.84 -5.90 -27.71
CA TYR A 270 15.98 -5.57 -28.56
C TYR A 270 15.87 -6.18 -29.96
N ASP A 271 14.78 -6.88 -30.25
CA ASP A 271 14.42 -7.33 -31.59
C ASP A 271 12.89 -7.47 -31.70
N GLY A 272 12.41 -7.69 -32.92
CA GLY A 272 10.97 -7.74 -33.17
C GLY A 272 10.27 -9.02 -32.70
N ILE A 273 11.02 -10.12 -32.51
CA ILE A 273 10.47 -11.38 -31.98
C ILE A 273 10.28 -11.23 -30.46
N GLU A 274 11.31 -10.76 -29.76
CA GLU A 274 11.26 -10.46 -28.33
C GLU A 274 10.13 -9.48 -28.00
N THR A 275 9.91 -8.49 -28.87
CA THR A 275 8.81 -7.52 -28.71
C THR A 275 7.45 -8.21 -28.65
N MET A 276 7.16 -9.12 -29.59
CA MET A 276 5.90 -9.87 -29.64
C MET A 276 5.78 -10.86 -28.47
N ASP A 277 6.86 -11.57 -28.14
CA ASP A 277 6.89 -12.51 -27.02
C ASP A 277 6.55 -11.83 -25.68
N ILE A 278 7.04 -10.61 -25.46
CA ILE A 278 6.72 -9.83 -24.25
C ILE A 278 5.24 -9.43 -24.24
N ILE A 279 4.70 -9.00 -25.38
CA ILE A 279 3.29 -8.64 -25.52
C ILE A 279 2.39 -9.84 -25.23
N ASP A 280 2.69 -11.00 -25.83
CA ASP A 280 1.92 -12.22 -25.64
C ASP A 280 1.98 -12.72 -24.18
N LYS A 281 3.17 -12.73 -23.56
CA LYS A 281 3.32 -13.08 -22.14
C LYS A 281 2.55 -12.14 -21.22
N CYS A 282 2.55 -10.85 -21.52
CA CYS A 282 1.73 -9.88 -20.80
C CYS A 282 0.24 -10.21 -20.95
N ARG A 283 -0.22 -10.52 -22.16
CA ARG A 283 -1.60 -10.92 -22.44
C ARG A 283 -2.00 -12.15 -21.62
N GLU A 284 -1.18 -13.19 -21.63
CA GLU A 284 -1.41 -14.43 -20.87
C GLU A 284 -1.47 -14.20 -19.35
N ALA A 285 -0.61 -13.31 -18.83
CA ALA A 285 -0.59 -12.92 -17.42
C ALA A 285 -1.70 -11.92 -17.04
N ASN A 286 -2.56 -11.53 -17.98
CA ASN A 286 -3.58 -10.49 -17.81
C ASN A 286 -2.97 -9.14 -17.39
N GLU A 287 -1.74 -8.87 -17.84
CA GLU A 287 -1.04 -7.60 -17.75
C GLU A 287 -1.20 -6.82 -19.07
N SER A 288 -1.55 -5.54 -19.02
CA SER A 288 -1.68 -4.72 -20.23
C SER A 288 -0.42 -3.92 -20.51
N ILE A 289 0.06 -3.93 -21.75
CA ILE A 289 0.93 -2.86 -22.27
C ILE A 289 0.02 -1.75 -22.78
N HIS A 290 0.37 -0.50 -22.48
CA HIS A 290 -0.46 0.66 -22.83
C HIS A 290 0.22 1.54 -23.87
N ILE A 291 1.54 1.66 -23.79
CA ILE A 291 2.34 2.47 -24.70
C ILE A 291 3.50 1.61 -25.18
N LEU A 292 3.69 1.54 -26.50
CA LEU A 292 4.79 0.86 -27.14
C LEU A 292 5.63 1.91 -27.89
N PHE A 293 6.85 2.17 -27.42
CA PHE A 293 7.85 2.90 -28.20
C PHE A 293 8.54 1.90 -29.12
N LEU A 294 8.38 2.07 -30.42
CA LEU A 294 8.75 1.08 -31.43
C LEU A 294 9.73 1.67 -32.44
N ASP A 295 10.93 1.12 -32.49
CA ASP A 295 11.83 1.37 -33.59
C ASP A 295 11.32 0.70 -34.87
N HIS A 296 11.50 1.37 -36.00
CA HIS A 296 11.05 0.84 -37.28
C HIS A 296 11.96 -0.28 -37.78
N HIS A 297 13.28 -0.10 -37.66
CA HIS A 297 14.27 -1.07 -38.11
C HIS A 297 14.76 -1.91 -36.94
N MET A 298 14.28 -3.14 -36.85
CA MET A 298 14.77 -4.12 -35.89
C MET A 298 14.96 -5.48 -36.59
N PRO A 299 15.91 -6.31 -36.16
CA PRO A 299 16.03 -7.68 -36.64
C PRO A 299 14.82 -8.52 -36.20
N GLY A 300 14.60 -9.64 -36.91
CA GLY A 300 13.51 -10.58 -36.62
C GLY A 300 12.15 -10.15 -37.17
N LYS A 301 11.60 -9.04 -36.66
CA LYS A 301 10.41 -8.37 -37.21
C LYS A 301 10.62 -6.86 -37.21
N THR A 302 10.19 -6.21 -38.28
CA THR A 302 10.18 -4.75 -38.40
C THR A 302 9.10 -4.13 -37.52
N GLY A 303 9.27 -2.86 -37.16
CA GLY A 303 8.25 -2.11 -36.43
C GLY A 303 6.94 -1.96 -37.21
N LEU A 304 6.96 -2.13 -38.53
CA LEU A 304 5.74 -2.16 -39.33
C LEU A 304 4.96 -3.46 -39.14
N GLU A 305 5.62 -4.61 -39.27
CA GLU A 305 5.00 -5.92 -39.11
C GLU A 305 4.41 -6.10 -37.70
N ILE A 306 5.08 -5.56 -36.69
CA ILE A 306 4.60 -5.54 -35.31
C ILE A 306 3.33 -4.68 -35.21
N ALA A 307 3.35 -3.46 -35.73
CA ALA A 307 2.19 -2.57 -35.66
C ALA A 307 0.97 -3.14 -36.40
N GLU A 308 1.16 -3.77 -37.56
CA GLU A 308 0.10 -4.47 -38.30
C GLU A 308 -0.47 -5.63 -37.46
N SER A 309 0.40 -6.46 -36.88
CA SER A 309 -0.01 -7.58 -36.01
C SER A 309 -0.85 -7.11 -34.81
N LEU A 310 -0.47 -5.99 -34.17
CA LEU A 310 -1.19 -5.47 -33.00
C LEU A 310 -2.54 -4.85 -33.35
N LYS A 311 -2.70 -4.26 -34.54
CA LYS A 311 -4.00 -3.70 -34.95
C LYS A 311 -5.01 -4.78 -35.39
N GLU A 312 -4.55 -5.97 -35.77
CA GLU A 312 -5.42 -7.12 -36.09
C GLU A 312 -6.02 -7.77 -34.84
N VAL A 313 -5.32 -7.72 -33.71
CA VAL A 313 -5.77 -8.31 -32.44
C VAL A 313 -6.60 -7.27 -31.67
N ALA A 314 -7.90 -7.55 -31.50
CA ALA A 314 -8.86 -6.60 -30.91
C ALA A 314 -8.46 -6.06 -29.52
N ASP A 315 -7.82 -6.89 -28.69
CA ASP A 315 -7.34 -6.47 -27.37
C ASP A 315 -6.10 -5.56 -27.45
N ASP A 316 -5.22 -5.79 -28.44
CA ASP A 316 -3.97 -5.05 -28.62
C ASP A 316 -4.13 -3.79 -29.48
N ALA A 317 -5.23 -3.67 -30.22
CA ALA A 317 -5.57 -2.47 -30.97
C ALA A 317 -5.66 -1.22 -30.08
N THR A 318 -5.76 -1.43 -28.76
CA THR A 318 -5.78 -0.38 -27.73
C THR A 318 -4.38 0.07 -27.26
N ILE A 319 -3.30 -0.60 -27.68
CA ILE A 319 -1.92 -0.18 -27.41
C ILE A 319 -1.62 1.07 -28.23
N ILE A 320 -1.16 2.11 -27.55
CA ILE A 320 -0.69 3.35 -28.16
C ILE A 320 0.71 3.10 -28.72
N ILE A 321 0.86 3.13 -30.04
CA ILE A 321 2.13 2.88 -30.70
C ILE A 321 2.80 4.20 -31.04
N VAL A 322 3.98 4.43 -30.45
CA VAL A 322 4.84 5.57 -30.70
C VAL A 322 6.00 5.10 -31.57
N SER A 323 5.96 5.45 -32.85
CA SER A 323 7.04 5.11 -33.78
C SER A 323 8.24 6.02 -33.56
N ILE A 324 9.44 5.45 -33.53
CA ILE A 324 10.71 6.18 -33.42
C ILE A 324 11.54 5.91 -34.68
N THR A 325 11.39 6.73 -35.71
CA THR A 325 12.12 6.58 -36.98
C THR A 325 12.40 7.92 -37.66
N ASN A 326 13.33 7.93 -38.61
CA ASN A 326 13.53 9.04 -39.54
C ASN A 326 13.07 8.74 -40.95
N ASP A 327 12.54 7.54 -41.18
CA ASP A 327 12.13 7.12 -42.51
C ASP A 327 10.89 7.92 -42.94
N PRO A 328 11.02 8.83 -43.93
CA PRO A 328 9.92 9.69 -44.36
C PRO A 328 8.79 8.90 -45.02
N ASP A 329 9.07 7.73 -45.60
CA ASP A 329 8.04 6.88 -46.22
C ASP A 329 7.17 6.25 -45.14
N VAL A 330 7.77 5.84 -44.02
CA VAL A 330 7.04 5.32 -42.85
C VAL A 330 6.17 6.40 -42.22
N ILE A 331 6.69 7.63 -42.12
CA ILE A 331 5.98 8.79 -41.56
C ILE A 331 4.81 9.20 -42.46
N ALA A 332 4.98 9.18 -43.79
CA ALA A 332 3.96 9.71 -44.70
C ALA A 332 2.88 8.69 -45.11
N SER A 333 3.19 7.38 -45.11
CA SER A 333 2.32 6.37 -45.72
C SER A 333 1.58 5.46 -44.72
N LYS A 334 1.92 5.50 -43.43
CA LYS A 334 1.45 4.53 -42.42
C LYS A 334 0.90 5.18 -41.14
N ASP A 335 0.44 6.44 -41.21
CA ASP A 335 -0.15 7.19 -40.08
C ASP A 335 -1.33 6.49 -39.39
N TYR A 336 -2.00 5.52 -40.04
CA TYR A 336 -3.11 4.79 -39.42
C TYR A 336 -2.66 3.67 -38.46
N LEU A 337 -1.39 3.26 -38.52
CA LEU A 337 -0.84 2.19 -37.68
C LEU A 337 -0.19 2.72 -36.40
N TYR A 338 0.34 3.94 -36.47
CA TYR A 338 1.03 4.59 -35.36
C TYR A 338 0.19 5.73 -34.81
N ASP A 339 0.07 5.81 -33.50
CA ASP A 339 -0.69 6.87 -32.83
C ASP A 339 0.15 8.15 -32.72
N TYR A 340 1.48 8.00 -32.57
CA TYR A 340 2.42 9.11 -32.51
C TYR A 340 3.75 8.77 -33.20
N HIS A 341 4.47 9.83 -33.57
CA HIS A 341 5.78 9.71 -34.20
C HIS A 341 6.83 10.60 -33.52
N ILE A 342 8.04 10.07 -33.35
CA ILE A 342 9.20 10.76 -32.80
C ILE A 342 10.40 10.58 -33.74
N PRO A 343 10.93 11.66 -34.36
CA PRO A 343 12.11 11.56 -35.21
C PRO A 343 13.38 11.26 -34.39
N LYS A 344 14.33 10.53 -35.00
CA LYS A 344 15.71 10.38 -34.49
C LYS A 344 16.58 11.57 -34.98
N PRO A 345 17.57 12.06 -34.24
CA PRO A 345 17.75 11.85 -32.81
C PRO A 345 16.63 12.50 -32.01
N PHE A 346 16.14 11.80 -30.98
CA PHE A 346 15.15 12.33 -30.06
C PHE A 346 15.80 12.92 -28.81
N ASN A 347 15.16 13.94 -28.25
CA ASN A 347 15.58 14.60 -27.02
C ASN A 347 14.48 14.54 -25.94
N LYS A 348 14.82 14.90 -24.70
CA LYS A 348 13.86 14.85 -23.57
C LYS A 348 12.57 15.63 -23.85
N GLU A 349 12.68 16.77 -24.53
CA GLU A 349 11.54 17.64 -24.88
C GLU A 349 10.58 16.97 -25.88
N SER A 350 11.10 16.28 -26.90
CA SER A 350 10.31 15.56 -27.89
C SER A 350 9.54 14.39 -27.26
N ILE A 351 10.19 13.64 -26.36
CA ILE A 351 9.55 12.56 -25.59
C ILE A 351 8.47 13.14 -24.67
N GLN A 352 8.77 14.20 -23.92
CA GLN A 352 7.81 14.83 -23.02
C GLN A 352 6.58 15.37 -23.76
N ARG A 353 6.78 15.96 -24.95
CA ARG A 353 5.69 16.46 -25.79
C ARG A 353 4.73 15.34 -26.20
N VAL A 354 5.27 14.20 -26.65
CA VAL A 354 4.43 13.05 -27.03
C VAL A 354 3.76 12.43 -25.81
N MET A 355 4.47 12.26 -24.70
CA MET A 355 3.89 11.74 -23.46
C MET A 355 2.78 12.64 -22.92
N GLU A 356 2.90 13.96 -23.05
CA GLU A 356 1.86 14.90 -22.66
C GLU A 356 0.63 14.80 -23.58
N LYS A 357 0.83 14.64 -24.90
CA LYS A 357 -0.28 14.37 -25.83
C LYS A 357 -0.99 13.07 -25.48
N ILE A 358 -0.24 11.99 -25.27
CA ILE A 358 -0.79 10.70 -24.82
C ILE A 358 -1.60 10.87 -23.53
N ARG A 359 -1.06 11.62 -22.57
CA ARG A 359 -1.73 11.89 -21.30
C ARG A 359 -3.07 12.58 -21.51
N VAL A 360 -3.11 13.64 -22.32
CA VAL A 360 -4.32 14.41 -22.60
C VAL A 360 -5.33 13.61 -23.42
N GLU A 361 -4.90 12.97 -24.50
CA GLU A 361 -5.77 12.34 -25.49
C GLU A 361 -6.26 10.96 -25.05
N HIS A 362 -5.44 10.19 -24.32
CA HIS A 362 -5.73 8.79 -23.99
C HIS A 362 -5.82 8.48 -22.48
N LEU A 363 -5.26 9.31 -21.59
CA LEU A 363 -5.19 8.99 -20.15
C LEU A 363 -6.01 9.93 -19.22
N ASN A 364 -6.43 11.12 -19.67
CA ASN A 364 -7.35 12.05 -18.96
C ASN A 364 -8.83 11.85 -19.26
#